data_AF-A0A847YY79-F1
#
_entry.id   AF-A0A847YY79-F1
#
_cell.length_a   1.000
_cell.length_b   1.000
_cell.length_c   1.000
_cell.angle_alpha   90.00
_cell.angle_beta   90.00
_cell.angle_gamma   90.00
#
_symmetry.space_group_name_H-M   'P 1'
#
loop_
_entity.id
_entity.type
_entity.pdbx_description
1 polymer ?
#
loop_
_entity_poly.entity_id
_entity_poly.type
_entity_poly.pdbx_seq_one_letter_code
_entity_poly.pdbx_strand_id
1 'polypeptide(L)'
;MAFNQKPPYALKTSNRWQLPPYLQPYKKLDLPQSTFLTQIKPQTQSVTISFFYNCQPNCQDLDLQLKTKQGPPMSILLSSQKLENLDWFYVEDSGMLLYQKYPKFTSLTDFFQNRKNACIIVEDNLIQLLHLQTLPNIHKLSQTENLNDCDYLLSTYFKPRMFWGWASFQRTLDLMNAYRDENSNLVWTVTYQGNNQPEILMTEPVVSY
;
A
#
# COMPACT_ATOMS: atom_id res chain seq x y z
N MET A 1 60.58 29.70 7.27
CA MET A 1 59.84 28.46 7.54
C MET A 1 58.40 28.68 7.10
N ALA A 2 57.97 28.08 5.99
CA ALA A 2 56.62 28.23 5.45
C ALA A 2 55.79 27.00 5.83
N PHE A 3 54.69 27.20 6.56
CA PHE A 3 53.74 26.13 6.88
C PHE A 3 52.79 25.93 5.70
N ASN A 4 52.99 24.82 5.02
CA ASN A 4 52.17 24.33 3.92
C ASN A 4 51.04 23.47 4.53
N GLN A 5 49.87 24.07 4.79
CA GLN A 5 48.69 23.32 5.24
C GLN A 5 47.76 23.10 4.05
N LYS A 6 47.72 21.86 3.54
CA LYS A 6 46.67 21.41 2.62
C LYS A 6 45.33 21.40 3.37
N PRO A 7 44.23 21.90 2.79
CA PRO A 7 42.91 21.73 3.38
C PRO A 7 42.50 20.25 3.35
N PRO A 8 41.84 19.75 4.42
CA PRO A 8 41.50 18.35 4.55
C PRO A 8 40.13 18.06 3.91
N TYR A 9 40.07 16.92 3.20
CA TYR A 9 38.89 16.16 2.78
C TYR A 9 37.79 16.88 1.96
N ALA A 10 37.83 16.66 0.64
CA ALA A 10 36.62 16.70 -0.17
C ALA A 10 35.68 15.57 0.29
N LEU A 11 34.59 15.94 0.96
CA LEU A 11 33.46 15.05 1.18
C LEU A 11 32.86 14.68 -0.18
N LYS A 12 33.01 13.42 -0.60
CA LYS A 12 32.21 12.83 -1.68
C LYS A 12 30.76 12.75 -1.20
N THR A 13 29.99 13.82 -1.41
CA THR A 13 28.53 13.79 -1.23
C THR A 13 27.91 13.13 -2.45
N SER A 14 27.84 11.80 -2.46
CA SER A 14 26.89 11.07 -3.31
C SER A 14 25.61 10.76 -2.52
N ASN A 15 25.11 11.72 -1.75
CA ASN A 15 23.72 11.69 -1.33
C ASN A 15 22.94 12.34 -2.45
N ARG A 16 22.42 11.52 -3.38
CA ARG A 16 21.34 11.96 -4.25
C ARG A 16 20.21 12.39 -3.34
N TRP A 17 20.03 13.69 -3.17
CA TRP A 17 18.81 14.26 -2.64
C TRP A 17 17.69 13.81 -3.57
N GLN A 18 17.01 12.72 -3.20
CA GLN A 18 15.71 12.45 -3.77
C GLN A 18 14.85 13.64 -3.37
N LEU A 19 14.34 14.34 -4.37
CA LEU A 19 13.41 15.43 -4.15
C LEU A 19 12.33 14.93 -3.18
N PRO A 20 11.95 15.73 -2.17
CA PRO A 20 10.81 15.43 -1.35
C PRO A 20 9.64 14.95 -2.21
N PRO A 21 8.90 13.92 -1.82
CA PRO A 21 7.97 13.26 -2.74
C PRO A 21 6.88 14.17 -3.35
N TYR A 22 6.57 15.29 -2.70
CA TYR A 22 5.69 16.34 -3.23
C TYR A 22 6.29 17.14 -4.41
N LEU A 23 7.57 16.95 -4.72
CA LEU A 23 8.28 17.56 -5.85
C LEU A 23 8.53 16.56 -6.99
N GLN A 24 8.08 15.31 -6.88
CA GLN A 24 8.07 14.41 -8.04
C GLN A 24 6.91 14.78 -8.97
N PRO A 25 7.10 14.76 -10.30
CA PRO A 25 6.02 15.06 -11.22
C PRO A 25 4.92 14.02 -11.06
N TYR A 26 3.71 14.48 -10.73
CA TYR A 26 2.54 13.63 -10.77
C TYR A 26 2.15 13.35 -12.21
N LYS A 27 1.83 12.09 -12.51
CA LYS A 27 1.15 11.70 -13.74
C LYS A 27 -0.35 11.65 -13.49
N LYS A 28 -1.13 12.32 -14.33
CA LYS A 28 -2.58 12.16 -14.36
C LYS A 28 -2.92 10.77 -14.90
N LEU A 29 -3.78 10.05 -14.19
CA LEU A 29 -4.25 8.73 -14.62
C LEU A 29 -5.51 8.87 -15.48
N ASP A 30 -5.49 8.23 -16.65
CA ASP A 30 -6.64 8.11 -17.54
C ASP A 30 -7.27 6.71 -17.31
N LEU A 31 -8.21 6.61 -16.36
CA LEU A 31 -8.81 5.34 -15.90
C LEU A 31 -10.18 5.06 -16.54
N PRO A 32 -10.59 3.78 -16.73
CA PRO A 32 -10.80 2.85 -15.61
C PRO A 32 -9.59 1.99 -15.23
N GLN A 33 -8.58 1.89 -16.11
CA GLN A 33 -7.37 1.10 -15.87
C GLN A 33 -6.12 1.82 -16.39
N SER A 34 -5.04 1.86 -15.60
CA SER A 34 -3.73 2.41 -16.00
C SER A 34 -2.60 1.49 -15.54
N THR A 35 -1.60 1.28 -16.40
CA THR A 35 -0.49 0.35 -16.15
C THR A 35 0.84 1.07 -15.99
N PHE A 36 1.63 0.66 -15.01
CA PHE A 36 3.01 1.08 -14.81
C PHE A 36 3.96 -0.11 -14.87
N LEU A 37 5.15 0.12 -15.42
CA LEU A 37 6.24 -0.85 -15.43
C LEU A 37 7.36 -0.31 -14.55
N THR A 38 7.80 -1.12 -13.60
CA THR A 38 8.90 -0.76 -12.72
C THR A 38 9.98 -1.83 -12.82
N GLN A 39 11.15 -1.45 -13.33
CA GLN A 39 12.29 -2.37 -13.47
C GLN A 39 12.98 -2.56 -12.12
N ILE A 40 13.25 -3.82 -11.76
CA ILE A 40 13.91 -4.18 -10.50
C ILE A 40 15.24 -4.89 -10.78
N LYS A 41 16.23 -4.64 -9.93
CA LYS A 41 17.51 -5.37 -9.97
C LYS A 41 17.28 -6.88 -9.70
N PRO A 42 17.82 -7.78 -10.55
CA PRO A 42 17.56 -9.22 -10.44
C PRO A 42 17.99 -9.88 -9.10
N GLN A 43 18.90 -9.26 -8.34
CA GLN A 43 19.58 -9.90 -7.20
C GLN A 43 19.03 -9.53 -5.82
N THR A 44 18.01 -8.68 -5.72
CA THR A 44 17.52 -8.21 -4.41
C THR A 44 16.38 -9.08 -3.90
N GLN A 45 16.53 -9.55 -2.65
CA GLN A 45 15.58 -10.44 -1.97
C GLN A 45 14.38 -9.68 -1.42
N SER A 46 14.58 -8.48 -0.88
CA SER A 46 13.49 -7.56 -0.53
C SER A 46 13.53 -6.37 -1.49
N VAL A 47 12.35 -5.87 -1.81
CA VAL A 47 12.16 -4.67 -2.62
C VAL A 47 11.08 -3.88 -1.93
N THR A 48 11.42 -2.65 -1.57
CA THR A 48 10.46 -1.72 -1.03
C THR A 48 10.04 -0.73 -2.10
N ILE A 49 8.73 -0.64 -2.35
CA ILE A 49 8.19 0.31 -3.31
C ILE A 49 7.36 1.37 -2.62
N SER A 50 7.68 2.63 -2.93
CA SER A 50 6.96 3.80 -2.45
C SER A 50 6.32 4.58 -3.57
N PHE A 51 5.08 5.00 -3.38
CA PHE A 51 4.38 5.86 -4.32
C PHE A 51 3.46 6.82 -3.57
N PHE A 52 3.19 7.95 -4.22
CA PHE A 52 2.28 8.98 -3.75
C PHE A 52 1.16 9.12 -4.75
N TYR A 53 -0.05 9.30 -4.25
CA TYR A 53 -1.16 9.66 -5.11
C TYR A 53 -2.11 10.60 -4.38
N ASN A 54 -2.76 11.43 -5.18
CA ASN A 54 -3.78 12.38 -4.77
C ASN A 54 -5.06 12.06 -5.52
N CYS A 55 -6.18 12.04 -4.79
CA CYS A 55 -7.52 11.96 -5.37
C CYS A 55 -8.46 12.97 -4.70
N GLN A 56 -9.59 13.26 -5.35
CA GLN A 56 -10.63 14.09 -4.75
C GLN A 56 -11.38 13.32 -3.62
N PRO A 57 -12.03 14.00 -2.66
CA PRO A 57 -12.65 13.39 -1.47
C PRO A 57 -13.80 12.40 -1.73
N ASN A 58 -14.18 12.20 -2.99
CA ASN A 58 -15.19 11.26 -3.44
C ASN A 58 -14.60 10.14 -4.30
N CYS A 59 -13.29 9.89 -4.17
CA CYS A 59 -12.64 8.79 -4.86
C CYS A 59 -13.26 7.48 -4.39
N GLN A 60 -14.04 6.86 -5.28
CA GLN A 60 -14.54 5.51 -5.06
C GLN A 60 -13.39 4.51 -4.96
N ASP A 61 -13.74 3.24 -4.81
CA ASP A 61 -12.78 2.19 -4.53
C ASP A 61 -11.69 2.14 -5.62
N LEU A 62 -10.45 2.30 -5.17
CA LEU A 62 -9.27 2.37 -6.03
C LEU A 62 -8.32 1.27 -5.57
N ASP A 63 -7.97 0.38 -6.48
CA ASP A 63 -7.07 -0.74 -6.21
C ASP A 63 -5.76 -0.59 -7.00
N LEU A 64 -4.66 -0.89 -6.35
CA LEU A 64 -3.38 -1.16 -6.98
C LEU A 64 -3.17 -2.66 -7.05
N GLN A 65 -3.08 -3.19 -8.26
CA GLN A 65 -2.94 -4.60 -8.53
C GLN A 65 -1.52 -4.91 -9.02
N LEU A 66 -0.84 -5.84 -8.36
CA LEU A 66 0.37 -6.47 -8.88
C LEU A 66 0.01 -7.78 -9.55
N LYS A 67 0.53 -7.97 -10.76
CA LYS A 67 0.41 -9.26 -11.44
C LYS A 67 1.19 -10.34 -10.67
N THR A 68 0.60 -11.53 -10.51
CA THR A 68 1.24 -12.73 -9.97
C THR A 68 1.56 -13.71 -11.11
N LYS A 69 2.52 -14.65 -10.89
CA LYS A 69 2.91 -15.64 -11.92
C LYS A 69 1.75 -16.58 -12.23
N GLN A 70 1.09 -17.00 -11.16
CA GLN A 70 0.01 -17.97 -11.13
C GLN A 70 -0.94 -17.53 -10.02
N GLY A 71 -2.22 -17.37 -10.33
CA GLY A 71 -3.25 -16.97 -9.37
C GLY A 71 -3.82 -15.56 -9.63
N PRO A 72 -4.69 -15.08 -8.72
CA PRO A 72 -5.25 -13.74 -8.82
C PRO A 72 -4.15 -12.68 -8.62
N PRO A 73 -4.36 -11.45 -9.13
CA PRO A 73 -3.48 -10.35 -8.80
C PRO A 73 -3.49 -10.08 -7.29
N MET A 74 -2.35 -9.61 -6.80
CA MET A 74 -2.24 -9.08 -5.45
C MET A 74 -2.80 -7.66 -5.48
N SER A 75 -3.98 -7.47 -4.89
CA SER A 75 -4.66 -6.18 -4.82
C SER A 75 -4.40 -5.49 -3.49
N ILE A 76 -4.15 -4.19 -3.57
CA ILE A 76 -3.92 -3.29 -2.44
C ILE A 76 -4.89 -2.14 -2.59
N LEU A 77 -5.73 -1.97 -1.57
CA LEU A 77 -6.72 -0.92 -1.56
C LEU A 77 -6.05 0.43 -1.30
N LEU A 78 -6.12 1.27 -2.31
CA LEU A 78 -5.68 2.65 -2.27
C LEU A 78 -6.77 3.50 -1.61
N SER A 79 -7.98 3.50 -2.18
CA SER A 79 -9.15 4.22 -1.65
C SER A 79 -10.29 3.26 -1.37
N SER A 80 -11.06 3.48 -0.31
CA SER A 80 -12.33 2.78 -0.06
C SER A 80 -13.33 3.68 0.63
N GLN A 81 -14.48 3.89 -0.01
CA GLN A 81 -15.55 4.73 0.54
C GLN A 81 -16.12 4.12 1.83
N LYS A 82 -16.13 2.78 1.91
CA LYS A 82 -16.61 2.03 3.07
C LYS A 82 -15.70 2.25 4.28
N LEU A 83 -14.37 2.19 4.07
CA LEU A 83 -13.40 2.27 5.16
C LEU A 83 -13.03 3.70 5.54
N GLU A 84 -13.23 4.67 4.65
CA GLU A 84 -12.99 6.09 4.94
C GLU A 84 -13.78 6.57 6.16
N ASN A 85 -15.05 6.14 6.25
CA ASN A 85 -15.97 6.51 7.32
C ASN A 85 -15.93 5.56 8.53
N LEU A 86 -15.07 4.54 8.52
CA LEU A 86 -14.98 3.57 9.62
C LEU A 86 -14.28 4.19 10.83
N ASP A 87 -14.95 4.22 11.98
CA ASP A 87 -14.50 4.86 13.22
C ASP A 87 -13.93 3.89 14.26
N TRP A 88 -13.77 2.61 13.89
CA TRP A 88 -13.25 1.59 14.81
C TRP A 88 -11.81 1.88 15.22
N PHE A 89 -11.46 1.47 16.43
CA PHE A 89 -10.07 1.47 16.88
C PHE A 89 -9.26 0.51 15.99
N TYR A 90 -8.05 0.91 15.59
CA TYR A 90 -7.17 0.04 14.81
C TYR A 90 -5.78 -0.04 15.39
N VAL A 91 -5.10 -1.16 15.10
CA VAL A 91 -3.65 -1.31 15.24
C VAL A 91 -3.04 -1.49 13.87
N GLU A 92 -1.84 -0.93 13.69
CA GLU A 92 -1.06 -1.01 12.45
C GLU A 92 0.19 -1.83 12.72
N ASP A 93 0.51 -2.75 11.82
CA ASP A 93 1.79 -3.44 11.78
C ASP A 93 2.10 -3.88 10.33
N SER A 94 3.31 -3.58 9.87
CA SER A 94 3.85 -4.03 8.57
C SER A 94 2.96 -3.72 7.36
N GLY A 95 2.30 -2.55 7.36
CA GLY A 95 1.44 -2.12 6.26
C GLY A 95 0.03 -2.74 6.25
N MET A 96 -0.35 -3.45 7.31
CA MET A 96 -1.72 -3.92 7.55
C MET A 96 -2.34 -3.19 8.72
N LEU A 97 -3.65 -2.97 8.65
CA LEU A 97 -4.48 -2.47 9.74
C LEU A 97 -5.45 -3.55 10.17
N LEU A 98 -5.58 -3.70 11.48
CA LEU A 98 -6.65 -4.44 12.12
C LEU A 98 -7.57 -3.46 12.82
N TYR A 99 -8.76 -3.27 12.27
CA TYR A 99 -9.87 -2.55 12.88
C TYR A 99 -10.63 -3.47 13.84
N GLN A 100 -11.02 -2.96 15.01
CA GLN A 100 -11.46 -3.76 16.15
C GLN A 100 -12.63 -3.12 16.89
N LYS A 101 -13.71 -3.88 17.09
CA LYS A 101 -14.76 -3.57 18.07
C LYS A 101 -14.35 -4.02 19.47
N TYR A 102 -14.36 -5.34 19.71
CA TYR A 102 -13.99 -5.95 20.99
C TYR A 102 -13.75 -7.48 20.85
N PRO A 103 -12.87 -8.10 21.66
CA PRO A 103 -11.81 -7.46 22.45
C PRO A 103 -10.80 -6.67 21.60
N LYS A 104 -10.06 -5.77 22.25
CA LYS A 104 -8.99 -4.99 21.60
C LYS A 104 -7.65 -5.63 21.89
N PHE A 105 -6.87 -5.83 20.83
CA PHE A 105 -5.48 -6.27 20.85
C PHE A 105 -4.54 -5.10 20.62
N THR A 106 -3.32 -5.23 21.12
CA THR A 106 -2.31 -4.16 21.06
C THR A 106 -1.41 -4.25 19.83
N SER A 107 -1.40 -5.41 19.15
CA SER A 107 -0.64 -5.64 17.93
C SER A 107 -1.30 -6.72 17.06
N LEU A 108 -0.90 -6.81 15.78
CA LEU A 108 -1.30 -7.92 14.92
C LEU A 108 -0.78 -9.26 15.44
N THR A 109 0.43 -9.30 15.99
CA THR A 109 1.01 -10.52 16.57
C THR A 109 0.16 -11.04 17.73
N ASP A 110 -0.23 -10.17 18.65
CA ASP A 110 -1.12 -10.49 19.78
C ASP A 110 -2.49 -11.00 19.29
N PHE A 111 -3.09 -10.30 18.32
CA PHE A 111 -4.31 -10.75 17.66
C PHE A 111 -4.15 -12.15 17.06
N PHE A 112 -3.11 -12.41 16.28
CA PHE A 112 -2.92 -13.69 15.62
C PHE A 112 -2.67 -14.85 16.61
N GLN A 113 -2.14 -14.57 17.80
CA GLN A 113 -1.93 -15.58 18.83
C GLN A 113 -3.17 -15.83 19.71
N ASN A 114 -3.99 -14.80 19.95
CA ASN A 114 -4.99 -14.84 21.03
C ASN A 114 -6.47 -14.75 20.58
N ARG A 115 -6.78 -14.41 19.32
CA ARG A 115 -8.14 -14.12 18.80
C ARG A 115 -9.19 -15.24 18.77
N LYS A 116 -9.03 -16.35 19.50
CA LYS A 116 -9.80 -17.62 19.38
C LYS A 116 -11.23 -17.45 18.78
N ASN A 117 -11.45 -18.04 17.61
CA ASN A 117 -12.73 -18.07 16.87
C ASN A 117 -13.32 -16.70 16.44
N ALA A 118 -12.50 -15.66 16.34
CA ALA A 118 -12.91 -14.38 15.78
C ALA A 118 -13.44 -14.50 14.33
N CYS A 119 -14.59 -13.89 14.07
CA CYS A 119 -15.06 -13.56 12.72
C CYS A 119 -14.18 -12.43 12.18
N ILE A 120 -13.57 -12.62 11.01
CA ILE A 120 -12.66 -11.64 10.42
C ILE A 120 -13.11 -11.33 9.01
N ILE A 121 -13.37 -10.05 8.76
CA ILE A 121 -13.56 -9.54 7.40
C ILE A 121 -12.20 -9.17 6.84
N VAL A 122 -11.90 -9.62 5.63
CA VAL A 122 -10.70 -9.25 4.88
C VAL A 122 -11.12 -8.52 3.61
N GLU A 123 -10.69 -7.28 3.47
CA GLU A 123 -10.98 -6.45 2.30
C GLU A 123 -10.02 -6.76 1.14
N ASP A 124 -8.72 -6.91 1.45
CA ASP A 124 -7.67 -7.02 0.44
C ASP A 124 -7.22 -8.46 0.16
N ASN A 125 -7.10 -8.83 -1.11
CA ASN A 125 -6.50 -10.12 -1.50
C ASN A 125 -5.03 -10.24 -1.06
N LEU A 126 -4.30 -9.14 -0.85
CA LEU A 126 -2.93 -9.19 -0.32
C LEU A 126 -2.88 -9.86 1.06
N ILE A 127 -3.79 -9.49 1.96
CA ILE A 127 -3.86 -10.08 3.31
C ILE A 127 -4.12 -11.58 3.23
N GLN A 128 -4.96 -11.99 2.28
CA GLN A 128 -5.20 -13.39 2.02
C GLN A 128 -3.89 -14.09 1.62
N LEU A 129 -3.16 -13.56 0.63
CA LEU A 129 -1.89 -14.15 0.18
C LEU A 129 -0.83 -14.24 1.29
N LEU A 130 -0.82 -13.30 2.24
CA LEU A 130 0.15 -13.28 3.34
C LEU A 130 -0.22 -14.20 4.51
N HIS A 131 -1.52 -14.43 4.78
CA HIS A 131 -1.96 -15.03 6.05
C HIS A 131 -3.02 -16.14 5.95
N LEU A 132 -3.46 -16.54 4.74
CA LEU A 132 -4.54 -17.53 4.51
C LEU A 132 -4.36 -18.87 5.23
N GLN A 133 -3.13 -19.31 5.50
CA GLN A 133 -2.93 -20.61 6.17
C GLN A 133 -3.20 -20.58 7.68
N THR A 134 -3.31 -19.39 8.28
CA THR A 134 -3.35 -19.24 9.75
C THR A 134 -4.67 -18.71 10.28
N LEU A 135 -5.58 -18.27 9.40
CA LEU A 135 -6.82 -17.58 9.75
C LEU A 135 -8.06 -18.44 9.43
N PRO A 136 -8.66 -19.13 10.43
CA PRO A 136 -9.99 -19.71 10.24
C PRO A 136 -11.06 -18.60 10.20
N ASN A 137 -12.19 -18.86 9.53
CA ASN A 137 -13.36 -17.96 9.45
C ASN A 137 -13.08 -16.57 8.82
N ILE A 138 -12.39 -16.56 7.67
CA ILE A 138 -12.24 -15.34 6.87
C ILE A 138 -13.46 -15.16 5.98
N HIS A 139 -14.06 -13.97 6.08
CA HIS A 139 -15.05 -13.46 5.15
C HIS A 139 -14.37 -12.44 4.24
N LYS A 140 -14.55 -12.54 2.93
CA LYS A 140 -14.05 -11.51 2.01
C LYS A 140 -15.10 -10.41 1.94
N LEU A 141 -14.74 -9.18 2.32
CA LEU A 141 -15.65 -8.05 2.25
C LEU A 141 -16.23 -7.94 0.84
N SER A 142 -17.50 -8.29 0.71
CA SER A 142 -18.24 -8.08 -0.53
C SER A 142 -18.89 -6.70 -0.51
N GLN A 143 -19.31 -6.20 -1.68
CA GLN A 143 -20.06 -4.95 -1.76
C GLN A 143 -21.30 -4.95 -0.85
N THR A 144 -21.89 -6.11 -0.60
CA THR A 144 -23.11 -6.31 0.20
C THR A 144 -22.87 -6.67 1.66
N GLU A 145 -21.62 -6.87 2.08
CA GLU A 145 -21.34 -7.39 3.42
C GLU A 145 -21.50 -6.32 4.49
N ASN A 146 -22.17 -6.71 5.57
CA ASN A 146 -22.43 -5.86 6.70
C ASN A 146 -21.25 -5.91 7.67
N LEU A 147 -20.54 -4.79 7.81
CA LEU A 147 -19.43 -4.65 8.77
C LEU A 147 -19.87 -4.90 10.23
N ASN A 148 -21.17 -4.97 10.52
CA ASN A 148 -21.65 -5.29 11.84
C ASN A 148 -21.47 -6.76 12.24
N ASP A 149 -21.32 -7.67 11.27
CA ASP A 149 -21.40 -9.11 11.52
C ASP A 149 -20.11 -9.71 12.11
N CYS A 150 -18.97 -9.03 11.95
CA CYS A 150 -17.71 -9.42 12.58
C CYS A 150 -17.18 -8.33 13.53
N ASP A 151 -16.40 -8.76 14.53
CA ASP A 151 -15.73 -7.86 15.47
C ASP A 151 -14.42 -7.27 14.94
N TYR A 152 -13.90 -7.84 13.85
CA TYR A 152 -12.61 -7.50 13.28
C TYR A 152 -12.68 -7.33 11.77
N LEU A 153 -11.93 -6.34 11.28
CA LEU A 153 -11.67 -6.14 9.87
C LEU A 153 -10.17 -5.96 9.65
N LEU A 154 -9.60 -6.79 8.77
CA LEU A 154 -8.23 -6.65 8.28
C LEU A 154 -8.26 -5.96 6.92
N SER A 155 -7.48 -4.89 6.78
CA SER A 155 -7.28 -4.19 5.52
C SER A 155 -5.87 -3.65 5.37
N THR A 156 -5.45 -3.39 4.13
CA THR A 156 -4.25 -2.62 3.78
C THR A 156 -4.56 -1.14 3.56
N TYR A 157 -5.83 -0.76 3.70
CA TYR A 157 -6.29 0.62 3.59
C TYR A 157 -5.92 1.43 4.83
N PHE A 158 -5.18 2.50 4.60
CA PHE A 158 -4.98 3.59 5.54
C PHE A 158 -5.75 4.81 5.11
N LYS A 159 -6.32 5.50 6.10
CA LYS A 159 -6.98 6.78 5.90
C LYS A 159 -6.02 7.81 5.29
N PRO A 160 -6.42 8.52 4.23
CA PRO A 160 -5.61 9.58 3.64
C PRO A 160 -5.37 10.73 4.61
N ARG A 161 -4.31 11.49 4.33
CA ARG A 161 -4.15 12.84 4.88
C ARG A 161 -4.76 13.84 3.89
N MET A 162 -5.54 14.79 4.39
CA MET A 162 -6.10 15.84 3.53
C MET A 162 -5.12 16.99 3.38
N PHE A 163 -4.85 17.41 2.14
CA PHE A 163 -4.01 18.55 1.82
C PHE A 163 -4.61 19.34 0.65
N TRP A 164 -4.98 20.60 0.88
CA TRP A 164 -5.58 21.50 -0.13
C TRP A 164 -6.74 20.88 -0.94
N GLY A 165 -7.63 20.14 -0.26
CA GLY A 165 -8.78 19.49 -0.90
C GLY A 165 -8.48 18.16 -1.58
N TRP A 166 -7.23 17.71 -1.54
CA TRP A 166 -6.81 16.40 -2.03
C TRP A 166 -6.60 15.43 -0.88
N ALA A 167 -7.07 14.19 -1.07
CA ALA A 167 -6.68 13.07 -0.24
C ALA A 167 -5.31 12.57 -0.71
N SER A 168 -4.29 12.74 0.13
CA SER A 168 -2.91 12.36 -0.14
C SER A 168 -2.54 11.08 0.60
N PHE A 169 -1.86 10.19 -0.11
CA PHE A 169 -1.49 8.88 0.39
C PHE A 169 -0.01 8.60 0.14
N GLN A 170 0.57 7.82 1.04
CA GLN A 170 1.89 7.22 0.88
C GLN A 170 1.79 5.74 1.26
N ARG A 171 2.33 4.88 0.41
CA ARG A 171 2.40 3.44 0.65
C ARG A 171 3.83 2.97 0.50
N THR A 172 4.18 1.97 1.30
CA THR A 172 5.46 1.28 1.27
C THR A 172 5.15 -0.20 1.37
N LEU A 173 5.62 -0.99 0.40
CA LEU A 173 5.26 -2.40 0.29
C LEU A 173 6.53 -3.24 0.19
N ASP A 174 6.61 -4.30 1.00
CA ASP A 174 7.62 -5.34 0.82
C ASP A 174 7.12 -6.35 -0.21
N LEU A 175 7.86 -6.43 -1.31
CA LEU A 175 7.52 -7.23 -2.48
C LEU A 175 8.41 -8.46 -2.63
N MET A 176 8.94 -8.99 -1.53
CA MET A 176 9.75 -10.21 -1.52
C MET A 176 9.13 -11.35 -2.35
N ASN A 177 7.79 -11.45 -2.39
CA ASN A 177 7.04 -12.48 -3.10
C ASN A 177 6.34 -12.01 -4.39
N ALA A 178 6.59 -10.79 -4.86
CA ALA A 178 5.97 -10.30 -6.10
C ALA A 178 6.54 -11.01 -7.34
N TYR A 179 5.67 -11.32 -8.29
CA TYR A 179 6.09 -11.92 -9.56
C TYR A 179 6.83 -10.90 -10.42
N ARG A 180 7.94 -11.35 -11.02
CA ARG A 180 8.74 -10.59 -11.96
C ARG A 180 8.58 -11.22 -13.34
N ASP A 181 8.41 -10.38 -14.36
CA ASP A 181 8.40 -10.86 -15.76
C ASP A 181 9.79 -11.35 -16.20
N GLU A 182 9.89 -11.82 -17.44
CA GLU A 182 11.15 -12.32 -18.03
C GLU A 182 12.26 -11.26 -18.07
N ASN A 183 11.90 -9.98 -18.01
CA ASN A 183 12.80 -8.82 -18.03
C ASN A 183 13.06 -8.24 -16.64
N SER A 184 12.64 -8.93 -15.56
CA SER A 184 12.73 -8.44 -14.18
C SER A 184 11.91 -7.18 -13.88
N ASN A 185 10.81 -6.96 -14.61
CA ASN A 185 9.86 -5.90 -14.31
C ASN A 185 8.77 -6.38 -13.36
N LEU A 186 8.30 -5.47 -12.52
CA LEU A 186 6.97 -5.55 -11.91
C LEU A 186 5.97 -4.81 -12.78
N VAL A 187 4.82 -5.46 -12.98
CA VAL A 187 3.67 -4.89 -13.70
C VAL A 187 2.62 -4.49 -12.68
N TRP A 188 2.36 -3.19 -12.64
CA TRP A 188 1.39 -2.56 -11.76
C TRP A 188 0.19 -2.11 -12.57
N THR A 189 -1.00 -2.41 -12.08
CA THR A 189 -2.24 -1.95 -12.68
C THR A 189 -3.03 -1.21 -11.64
N VAL A 190 -3.32 0.06 -11.85
CA VAL A 190 -4.31 0.80 -11.07
C VAL A 190 -5.67 0.57 -11.70
N THR A 191 -6.62 0.08 -10.92
CA THR A 191 -8.02 -0.12 -11.35
C THR A 191 -8.95 0.72 -10.49
N TYR A 192 -9.84 1.46 -11.14
CA TYR A 192 -10.84 2.27 -10.47
C TYR A 192 -12.23 1.67 -10.65
N GLN A 193 -12.95 1.47 -9.55
CA GLN A 193 -14.28 0.88 -9.54
C GLN A 193 -15.33 1.95 -9.26
N GLY A 194 -15.64 2.78 -10.26
CA GLY A 194 -16.68 3.78 -10.11
C GLY A 194 -17.29 4.35 -11.37
N ASN A 195 -18.46 4.96 -11.20
CA ASN A 195 -19.27 5.47 -12.31
C ASN A 195 -18.81 6.84 -12.82
N ASN A 196 -18.07 7.60 -12.00
CA ASN A 196 -17.49 8.89 -12.36
C ASN A 196 -15.98 8.73 -12.51
N GLN A 197 -15.34 9.29 -13.53
CA GLN A 197 -13.87 9.28 -13.63
C GLN A 197 -13.27 10.36 -12.70
N PRO A 198 -12.69 9.99 -11.54
CA PRO A 198 -12.07 10.97 -10.67
C PRO A 198 -10.77 11.44 -11.30
N GLU A 199 -10.36 12.66 -10.98
CA GLU A 199 -8.99 13.06 -11.24
C GLU A 199 -8.09 12.39 -10.20
N ILE A 200 -7.21 11.50 -10.68
CA ILE A 200 -6.19 10.85 -9.85
C ILE A 200 -4.83 11.27 -10.39
N LEU A 201 -4.00 11.78 -9.49
CA LEU A 201 -2.62 12.18 -9.74
C LEU A 201 -1.73 11.21 -8.99
N MET A 202 -0.84 10.50 -9.68
CA MET A 202 0.03 9.48 -9.07
C MET A 202 1.48 9.69 -9.49
N THR A 203 2.43 9.55 -8.56
CA THR A 203 3.85 9.51 -8.88
C THR A 203 4.21 8.16 -9.48
N GLU A 204 5.28 8.10 -10.25
CA GLU A 204 5.87 6.80 -10.60
C GLU A 204 6.30 6.06 -9.32
N PRO A 205 6.11 4.73 -9.24
CA PRO A 205 6.58 3.96 -8.10
C PRO A 205 8.10 4.02 -7.98
N VAL A 206 8.59 4.42 -6.81
CA VAL A 206 10.02 4.50 -6.48
C VAL A 206 10.46 3.22 -5.81
N VAL A 207 11.49 2.57 -6.36
CA VAL A 207 12.09 1.36 -5.79
C VAL A 207 13.25 1.71 -4.87
N SER A 208 13.26 1.09 -3.68
CA SER A 208 14.36 1.10 -2.74
C SER A 208 14.77 -0.34 -2.38
N TYR A 209 16.04 -0.51 -2.01
CA TYR A 209 16.71 -1.79 -1.76
C TYR A 209 17.43 -1.75 -0.43
#